data_AF-A0A372Q581-F1
#
_entry.id   AF-A0A372Q581-F1
#
_cell.length_a   1.000
_cell.length_b   1.000
_cell.length_c   1.000
_cell.angle_alpha   90.00
_cell.angle_beta   90.00
_cell.angle_gamma   90.00
#
_symmetry.space_group_name_H-M   'P 1'
#
loop_
_entity.id
_entity.type
_entity.pdbx_description
1 polymer ?
#
loop_
_entity_poly.entity_id
_entity_poly.type
_entity_poly.pdbx_seq_one_letter_code
_entity_poly.pdbx_strand_id
1 'polypeptide(L)'
;MNFSTAANILHSIFDFLSKDNIMFSEVINYGVQFGNTNILPNINNDFINEKWNEDNQDYKAIKLLPERYEDYICIKSSSDGNYFFNSTSLIVFRNENFNLQLQLATIIELMTHALFYLQQSIFEQDIIYRNEVFDNKNIIINDCGFKKESEYISELKLMCKPHSWNSMIAFFGLASVLYRSVESLFSNTNSKYMNQIYNHIILPRENKDNLLQCIIMWSSYSAEQFKFSYQFVPVFKKLSPPLQNNFIDFTAFSDDKLSYIQDYLSITEDCNKLIIVDYNITKLVIIEQLY
;
A
#
# COMPACT_ATOMS: atom_id res chain seq x y z
N MET A 1 18.49 2.34 -14.10
CA MET A 1 19.34 3.46 -13.62
C MET A 1 20.06 3.04 -12.35
N ASN A 2 21.30 3.48 -12.10
CA ASN A 2 21.99 3.14 -10.85
C ASN A 2 21.61 4.10 -9.70
N PHE A 3 21.90 3.70 -8.46
CA PHE A 3 21.56 4.44 -7.25
C PHE A 3 22.10 5.88 -7.24
N SER A 4 23.38 6.07 -7.60
CA SER A 4 24.01 7.40 -7.61
C SER A 4 23.37 8.33 -8.63
N THR A 5 23.02 7.82 -9.81
CA THR A 5 22.30 8.59 -10.83
C THR A 5 20.92 9.01 -10.33
N ALA A 6 20.17 8.11 -9.69
CA ALA A 6 18.85 8.43 -9.14
C ALA A 6 18.96 9.52 -8.05
N ALA A 7 19.92 9.40 -7.13
CA ALA A 7 20.17 10.38 -6.09
C ALA A 7 20.53 11.77 -6.67
N ASN A 8 21.39 11.82 -7.69
CA ASN A 8 21.79 13.08 -8.33
C ASN A 8 20.61 13.76 -9.03
N ILE A 9 19.72 12.99 -9.67
CA ILE A 9 18.53 13.55 -10.31
C ILE A 9 17.55 14.06 -9.24
N LEU A 10 17.33 13.32 -8.16
CA LEU A 10 16.50 13.78 -7.03
C LEU A 10 17.02 15.10 -6.46
N HIS A 11 18.35 15.25 -6.32
CA HIS A 11 18.97 16.51 -5.90
C HIS A 11 18.70 17.64 -6.90
N SER A 12 18.86 17.39 -8.20
CA SER A 12 18.56 18.37 -9.25
C SER A 12 17.08 18.79 -9.24
N ILE A 13 16.15 17.86 -9.03
CA ILE A 13 14.73 18.16 -8.90
C ILE A 13 14.48 19.01 -7.66
N PHE A 14 15.10 18.67 -6.52
CA PHE A 14 14.99 19.47 -5.30
C PHE A 14 15.45 20.92 -5.51
N ASP A 15 16.62 21.11 -6.14
CA ASP A 15 17.16 22.44 -6.45
C ASP A 15 16.23 23.20 -7.40
N PHE A 16 15.71 22.52 -8.43
CA PHE A 16 14.74 23.09 -9.35
C PHE A 16 13.50 23.58 -8.62
N LEU A 17 12.87 22.71 -7.81
CA LEU A 17 11.66 23.04 -7.07
C LEU A 17 11.91 24.15 -6.04
N SER A 18 13.13 24.27 -5.50
CA SER A 18 13.46 25.24 -4.45
C SER A 18 13.55 26.70 -4.91
N LYS A 19 13.42 26.98 -6.22
CA LYS A 19 13.35 28.36 -6.72
C LYS A 19 12.10 29.09 -6.22
N ASP A 20 12.22 30.39 -6.06
CA ASP A 20 11.10 31.25 -5.68
C ASP A 20 10.08 31.38 -6.81
N ASN A 21 8.79 31.41 -6.46
CA ASN A 21 7.67 31.67 -7.39
C ASN A 21 7.56 30.71 -8.59
N ILE A 22 7.90 29.44 -8.43
CA ILE A 22 7.72 28.43 -9.49
C ILE A 22 6.24 28.25 -9.82
N MET A 23 5.93 28.24 -11.11
CA MET A 23 4.60 27.93 -11.64
C MET A 23 4.43 26.44 -11.94
N PHE A 24 3.21 25.91 -11.84
CA PHE A 24 2.91 24.52 -12.17
C PHE A 24 3.27 24.13 -13.60
N SER A 25 3.08 25.05 -14.54
CA SER A 25 3.52 24.82 -15.93
C SER A 25 5.01 24.55 -16.01
N GLU A 26 5.83 25.20 -15.18
CA GLU A 26 7.28 24.95 -15.14
C GLU A 26 7.58 23.59 -14.49
N VAL A 27 6.87 23.22 -13.42
CA VAL A 27 6.99 21.89 -12.79
C VAL A 27 6.67 20.77 -13.79
N ILE A 28 5.56 20.91 -14.52
CA ILE A 28 5.14 19.95 -15.55
C ILE A 28 6.17 19.91 -16.68
N ASN A 29 6.57 21.07 -17.20
CA ASN A 29 7.56 21.17 -18.27
C ASN A 29 8.93 20.63 -17.86
N TYR A 30 9.28 20.65 -16.59
CA TYR A 30 10.50 20.03 -16.07
C TYR A 30 10.32 18.51 -15.92
N GLY A 31 9.18 18.06 -15.39
CA GLY A 31 8.85 16.63 -15.24
C GLY A 31 8.86 15.85 -16.57
N VAL A 32 8.25 16.41 -17.62
CA VAL A 32 8.19 15.76 -18.95
C VAL A 32 9.57 15.53 -19.58
N GLN A 33 10.62 16.23 -19.13
CA GLN A 33 11.98 16.07 -19.67
C GLN A 33 12.62 14.73 -19.31
N PHE A 34 12.12 14.06 -18.27
CA PHE A 34 12.68 12.80 -17.78
C PHE A 34 12.12 11.53 -18.47
N GLY A 35 11.27 11.70 -19.50
CA GLY A 35 10.52 10.63 -20.18
C GLY A 35 11.33 9.39 -20.58
N ASN A 36 10.67 8.21 -20.57
CA ASN A 36 11.12 6.83 -20.90
C ASN A 36 12.58 6.46 -20.58
N THR A 37 13.23 7.15 -19.64
CA THR A 37 14.46 6.66 -19.06
C THR A 37 14.13 5.35 -18.31
N ASN A 38 15.01 4.35 -18.42
CA ASN A 38 14.94 3.13 -17.62
C ASN A 38 15.26 3.48 -16.14
N ILE A 39 14.42 4.30 -15.50
CA ILE A 39 14.52 4.70 -14.09
C ILE A 39 14.46 3.42 -13.27
N LEU A 40 13.35 2.70 -13.44
CA LEU A 40 13.13 1.40 -12.86
C LEU A 40 13.65 0.32 -13.83
N PRO A 41 14.19 -0.80 -13.32
CA PRO A 41 14.33 -2.01 -14.15
C PRO A 41 12.95 -2.41 -14.67
N ASN A 42 12.89 -3.16 -15.76
CA ASN A 42 11.63 -3.58 -16.38
C ASN A 42 10.76 -4.28 -15.31
N ILE A 43 9.77 -3.57 -14.76
CA ILE A 43 8.86 -4.12 -13.77
C ILE A 43 7.99 -5.08 -14.55
N ASN A 44 8.04 -6.36 -14.20
CA ASN A 44 7.04 -7.27 -14.70
C ASN A 44 5.71 -6.86 -14.06
N ASN A 45 4.93 -6.04 -14.76
CA ASN A 45 3.67 -5.52 -14.22
C ASN A 45 2.68 -6.65 -13.91
N ASP A 46 2.86 -7.85 -14.46
CA ASP A 46 2.04 -9.01 -14.13
C ASP A 46 2.40 -9.65 -12.78
N PHE A 47 3.57 -9.32 -12.21
CA PHE A 47 4.10 -9.98 -11.02
C PHE A 47 4.53 -9.00 -9.93
N ILE A 48 3.97 -9.18 -8.73
CA ILE A 48 4.47 -8.59 -7.48
C ILE A 48 4.61 -9.68 -6.43
N ASN A 49 5.33 -9.38 -5.36
CA ASN A 49 5.43 -10.28 -4.24
C ASN A 49 4.19 -10.13 -3.38
N GLU A 50 3.21 -11.00 -3.57
CA GLU A 50 1.97 -10.99 -2.76
C GLU A 50 2.14 -11.72 -1.43
N LYS A 51 3.06 -12.69 -1.43
CA LYS A 51 3.30 -13.57 -0.29
C LYS A 51 4.72 -13.46 0.20
N TRP A 52 4.88 -13.45 1.52
CA TRP A 52 6.19 -13.45 2.14
C TRP A 52 6.29 -14.56 3.18
N ASN A 53 7.51 -15.09 3.33
CA ASN A 53 7.79 -16.12 4.33
C ASN A 53 7.75 -15.51 5.73
N GLU A 54 7.90 -16.31 6.77
CA GLU A 54 7.85 -15.78 8.14
C GLU A 54 9.16 -15.08 8.58
N ASP A 55 10.13 -14.90 7.70
CA ASP A 55 11.40 -14.26 8.00
C ASP A 55 11.29 -12.73 8.08
N ASN A 56 12.12 -12.12 8.94
CA ASN A 56 12.24 -10.65 9.05
C ASN A 56 10.94 -9.89 9.38
N GLN A 57 9.96 -10.57 9.99
CA GLN A 57 8.70 -9.96 10.41
C GLN A 57 8.88 -8.76 11.35
N ASP A 58 8.04 -7.75 11.15
CA ASP A 58 7.81 -6.69 12.13
C ASP A 58 6.66 -7.07 13.07
N TYR A 59 7.00 -7.81 14.12
CA TYR A 59 6.04 -8.23 15.15
C TYR A 59 5.34 -7.07 15.87
N LYS A 60 5.91 -5.87 15.87
CA LYS A 60 5.23 -4.73 16.48
C LYS A 60 4.17 -4.22 15.52
N ALA A 61 4.50 -4.08 14.23
CA ALA A 61 3.54 -3.66 13.22
C ALA A 61 2.42 -4.70 12.98
N ILE A 62 2.72 -6.00 13.07
CA ILE A 62 1.69 -7.06 12.94
C ILE A 62 0.57 -6.88 13.98
N LYS A 63 0.89 -6.44 15.21
CA LYS A 63 -0.11 -6.19 16.26
C LYS A 63 -1.04 -5.01 15.94
N LEU A 64 -0.70 -4.20 14.93
CA LEU A 64 -1.49 -3.06 14.49
C LEU A 64 -2.43 -3.38 13.32
N LEU A 65 -2.28 -4.56 12.70
CA LEU A 65 -3.12 -4.98 11.59
C LEU A 65 -4.57 -5.10 12.06
N PRO A 66 -5.53 -4.54 11.31
CA PRO A 66 -6.95 -4.82 11.54
C PRO A 66 -7.27 -6.31 11.39
N GLU A 67 -8.30 -6.80 12.08
CA GLU A 67 -8.70 -8.22 12.08
C GLU A 67 -8.88 -8.80 10.67
N ARG A 68 -9.35 -7.99 9.70
CA ARG A 68 -9.50 -8.41 8.30
C ARG A 68 -8.19 -8.81 7.59
N TYR A 69 -7.04 -8.56 8.23
CA TYR A 69 -5.70 -8.92 7.76
C TYR A 69 -5.03 -9.99 8.65
N GLU A 70 -5.80 -10.84 9.33
CA GLU A 70 -5.26 -11.91 10.19
C GLU A 70 -4.28 -12.85 9.48
N ASP A 71 -4.52 -13.10 8.19
CA ASP A 71 -3.66 -13.94 7.32
C ASP A 71 -2.51 -13.15 6.66
N TYR A 72 -2.22 -11.94 7.12
CA TYR A 72 -1.16 -11.09 6.59
C TYR A 72 -0.04 -10.88 7.60
N ILE A 73 1.14 -10.56 7.08
CA ILE A 73 2.34 -10.25 7.85
C ILE A 73 2.91 -8.90 7.41
N CYS A 74 3.59 -8.23 8.34
CA CYS A 74 4.37 -7.03 8.07
C CYS A 74 5.85 -7.40 8.06
N ILE A 75 6.61 -6.91 7.08
CA ILE A 75 8.06 -7.17 6.97
C ILE A 75 8.82 -5.92 7.38
N LYS A 76 9.92 -6.08 8.12
CA LYS A 76 10.76 -4.94 8.50
C LYS A 76 11.45 -4.37 7.27
N SER A 77 11.34 -3.05 7.10
CA SER A 77 12.21 -2.31 6.20
C SER A 77 13.40 -1.70 6.95
N SER A 78 14.47 -1.35 6.24
CA SER A 78 15.62 -0.66 6.82
C SER A 78 15.24 0.65 7.51
N SER A 79 15.94 0.97 8.60
CA SER A 79 15.75 2.17 9.41
C SER A 79 16.61 3.35 8.93
N ASP A 80 16.57 3.64 7.63
CA ASP A 80 17.31 4.72 6.97
C ASP A 80 16.41 5.92 6.65
N GLY A 81 15.25 6.02 7.31
CA GLY A 81 14.28 7.09 7.09
C GLY A 81 13.53 7.04 5.74
N ASN A 82 13.85 6.13 4.82
CA ASN A 82 13.17 5.99 3.53
C ASN A 82 12.10 4.88 3.54
N TYR A 83 11.40 4.73 4.67
CA TYR A 83 10.51 3.60 4.95
C TYR A 83 9.48 3.34 3.85
N PHE A 84 8.89 4.39 3.26
CA PHE A 84 7.87 4.26 2.21
C PHE A 84 8.42 3.58 0.95
N PHE A 85 9.55 4.07 0.43
CA PHE A 85 10.13 3.50 -0.79
C PHE A 85 10.92 2.20 -0.53
N ASN A 86 11.43 1.99 0.69
CA ASN A 86 11.95 0.69 1.10
C ASN A 86 10.84 -0.38 1.10
N SER A 87 9.70 -0.06 1.74
CA SER A 87 8.51 -0.93 1.75
C SER A 87 8.06 -1.25 0.34
N THR A 88 7.96 -0.22 -0.51
CA THR A 88 7.60 -0.38 -1.92
C THR A 88 8.59 -1.28 -2.67
N SER A 89 9.89 -1.07 -2.47
CA SER A 89 10.93 -1.85 -3.12
C SER A 89 10.89 -3.32 -2.69
N LEU A 90 10.57 -3.61 -1.42
CA LEU A 90 10.33 -4.98 -0.95
C LEU A 90 9.12 -5.62 -1.64
N ILE A 91 8.02 -4.88 -1.80
CA ILE A 91 6.80 -5.38 -2.47
C ILE A 91 7.10 -5.74 -3.93
N VAL A 92 7.79 -4.85 -4.65
CA VAL A 92 8.02 -5.03 -6.09
C VAL A 92 9.19 -5.98 -6.37
N PHE A 93 10.29 -5.89 -5.63
CA PHE A 93 11.57 -6.53 -5.97
C PHE A 93 12.13 -7.51 -4.93
N ARG A 94 11.46 -7.71 -3.79
CA ARG A 94 11.99 -8.44 -2.60
C ARG A 94 13.31 -7.92 -2.05
N ASN A 95 13.71 -6.71 -2.43
CA ASN A 95 14.94 -6.08 -1.96
C ASN A 95 14.75 -4.56 -1.95
N GLU A 96 15.53 -3.85 -1.15
CA GLU A 96 15.40 -2.40 -0.97
C GLU A 96 16.25 -1.58 -1.94
N ASN A 97 17.02 -2.22 -2.83
CA ASN A 97 18.03 -1.56 -3.66
C ASN A 97 17.45 -0.64 -4.75
N PHE A 98 16.13 -0.63 -4.91
CA PHE A 98 15.41 0.19 -5.89
C PHE A 98 14.60 1.32 -5.26
N ASN A 99 14.77 1.58 -3.96
CA ASN A 99 14.05 2.61 -3.23
C ASN A 99 14.15 4.01 -3.88
N LEU A 100 15.36 4.45 -4.27
CA LEU A 100 15.58 5.76 -4.88
C LEU A 100 15.03 5.83 -6.31
N GLN A 101 15.08 4.73 -7.05
CA GLN A 101 14.51 4.66 -8.40
C GLN A 101 12.97 4.74 -8.33
N LEU A 102 12.35 4.09 -7.35
CA LEU A 102 10.91 4.19 -7.09
C LEU A 102 10.51 5.60 -6.65
N GLN A 103 11.31 6.21 -5.77
CA GLN A 103 11.13 7.60 -5.35
C GLN A 103 11.21 8.56 -6.53
N LEU A 104 12.25 8.43 -7.35
CA LEU A 104 12.44 9.26 -8.53
C LEU A 104 11.31 9.09 -9.54
N ALA A 105 10.91 7.85 -9.84
CA ALA A 105 9.79 7.57 -10.74
C ALA A 105 8.49 8.19 -10.23
N THR A 106 8.23 8.07 -8.92
CA THR A 106 7.03 8.63 -8.27
C THR A 106 7.01 10.15 -8.37
N ILE A 107 8.14 10.82 -8.12
CA ILE A 107 8.23 12.28 -8.20
C ILE A 107 8.07 12.76 -9.65
N ILE A 108 8.67 12.07 -10.62
CA ILE A 108 8.52 12.42 -12.04
C ILE A 108 7.06 12.25 -12.49
N GLU A 109 6.38 11.17 -12.11
CA GLU A 109 4.95 10.96 -12.40
C GLU A 109 4.11 12.11 -11.82
N LEU A 110 4.33 12.44 -10.54
CA LEU A 110 3.63 13.53 -9.87
C LEU A 110 3.90 14.90 -10.50
N MET A 111 5.13 15.18 -10.94
CA MET A 111 5.46 16.43 -11.63
C MET A 111 4.81 16.50 -13.00
N THR A 112 4.92 15.42 -13.78
CA THR A 112 4.43 15.34 -15.16
C THR A 112 2.91 15.47 -15.23
N HIS A 113 2.21 14.87 -14.28
CA HIS A 113 0.75 14.84 -14.23
C HIS A 113 0.18 15.67 -13.08
N ALA A 114 0.89 16.73 -12.68
CA ALA A 114 0.54 17.53 -11.51
C ALA A 114 -0.89 18.08 -11.52
N LEU A 115 -1.40 18.50 -12.68
CA LEU A 115 -2.79 18.98 -12.83
C LEU A 115 -3.81 17.91 -12.46
N PHE A 116 -3.54 16.64 -12.75
CA PHE A 116 -4.43 15.53 -12.39
C PHE A 116 -4.44 15.30 -10.87
N TYR A 117 -3.28 15.31 -10.22
CA TYR A 117 -3.18 15.04 -8.78
C TYR A 117 -3.72 16.19 -7.92
N LEU A 118 -3.59 17.44 -8.37
CA LEU A 118 -4.18 18.60 -7.69
C LEU A 118 -5.72 18.56 -7.61
N GLN A 119 -6.37 17.79 -8.49
CA GLN A 119 -7.83 17.64 -8.49
C GLN A 119 -8.33 16.68 -7.40
N GLN A 120 -7.44 15.91 -6.75
CA GLN A 120 -7.84 14.93 -5.74
C GLN A 120 -8.29 15.62 -4.45
N SER A 121 -9.51 15.35 -4.00
CA SER A 121 -10.09 15.96 -2.79
C SER A 121 -9.33 15.61 -1.51
N ILE A 122 -8.64 14.47 -1.49
CA ILE A 122 -7.83 14.03 -0.35
C ILE A 122 -6.70 15.01 -0.02
N PHE A 123 -6.24 15.78 -1.00
CA PHE A 123 -5.16 16.75 -0.82
C PHE A 123 -5.56 17.89 0.14
N GLU A 124 -6.82 18.34 0.08
CA GLU A 124 -7.36 19.29 1.03
C GLU A 124 -7.39 18.70 2.45
N GLN A 125 -7.85 17.46 2.58
CA GLN A 125 -8.06 16.80 3.86
C GLN A 125 -6.73 16.47 4.58
N ASP A 126 -5.75 15.95 3.84
CA ASP A 126 -4.42 15.61 4.37
C ASP A 126 -3.70 16.86 4.91
N ILE A 127 -3.77 17.98 4.16
CA ILE A 127 -3.13 19.24 4.56
C ILE A 127 -3.82 19.87 5.77
N ILE A 128 -5.16 19.91 5.79
CA ILE A 128 -5.90 20.43 6.93
C ILE A 128 -5.50 19.67 8.19
N TYR A 129 -5.49 18.34 8.13
CA TYR A 129 -5.08 17.52 9.27
C TYR A 129 -3.63 17.78 9.66
N ARG A 130 -2.69 17.74 8.71
CA ARG A 130 -1.26 17.98 8.96
C ARG A 130 -1.09 19.29 9.72
N ASN A 131 -1.70 20.37 9.25
CA ASN A 131 -1.57 21.66 9.92
C ASN A 131 -2.24 21.70 11.31
N GLU A 132 -3.41 21.09 11.49
CA GLU A 132 -4.05 20.99 12.82
C GLU A 132 -3.18 20.23 13.83
N VAL A 133 -2.53 19.16 13.36
CA VAL A 133 -1.81 18.20 14.20
C VAL A 133 -0.38 18.63 14.49
N PHE A 134 0.30 19.27 13.53
CA PHE A 134 1.69 19.70 13.64
C PHE A 134 1.86 21.15 14.05
N ASP A 135 1.01 22.05 13.53
CA ASP A 135 1.22 23.49 13.72
C ASP A 135 0.38 24.06 14.87
N ASN A 136 -0.53 23.27 15.47
CA ASN A 136 -1.47 23.70 16.53
C ASN A 136 -2.21 25.03 16.18
N LYS A 137 -2.35 25.35 14.90
CA LYS A 137 -3.09 26.52 14.44
C LYS A 137 -4.53 26.08 14.21
N ASN A 138 -5.48 26.73 14.90
CA ASN A 138 -6.88 26.69 14.50
C ASN A 138 -6.97 27.33 13.12
N ILE A 139 -6.90 26.52 12.06
CA ILE A 139 -7.10 27.03 10.71
C ILE A 139 -8.58 27.36 10.58
N ILE A 140 -8.89 28.65 10.68
CA ILE A 140 -10.08 29.19 10.05
C ILE A 140 -9.81 29.03 8.56
N ILE A 141 -10.49 28.07 7.92
CA ILE A 141 -10.56 27.98 6.46
C ILE A 141 -11.33 29.23 6.03
N ASN A 142 -10.65 30.36 5.96
CA ASN A 142 -11.19 31.51 5.26
C ASN A 142 -11.29 31.07 3.80
N ASP A 143 -12.46 31.29 3.22
CA ASP A 143 -12.82 31.04 1.82
C ASP A 143 -11.92 31.79 0.80
N CYS A 144 -10.84 32.42 1.27
CA CYS A 144 -9.75 32.94 0.47
C CYS A 144 -8.87 31.81 -0.08
N GLY A 145 -9.42 31.04 -1.01
CA GLY A 145 -8.70 30.20 -1.98
C GLY A 145 -7.56 29.36 -1.41
N PHE A 146 -7.86 28.11 -1.03
CA PHE A 146 -6.84 27.10 -0.75
C PHE A 146 -5.80 27.04 -1.88
N LYS A 147 -4.53 27.37 -1.59
CA LYS A 147 -3.48 27.53 -2.60
C LYS A 147 -2.80 26.22 -2.99
N LYS A 148 -3.59 25.15 -3.21
CA LYS A 148 -3.17 23.75 -3.49
C LYS A 148 -1.79 23.58 -4.12
N GLU A 149 -1.55 24.39 -5.13
CA GLU A 149 -0.30 24.49 -5.85
C GLU A 149 0.95 24.60 -4.96
N SER A 150 0.97 25.54 -4.03
CA SER A 150 2.14 25.84 -3.21
C SER A 150 2.46 24.71 -2.22
N GLU A 151 1.43 24.11 -1.62
CA GLU A 151 1.56 22.96 -0.75
C GLU A 151 2.00 21.74 -1.55
N TYR A 152 1.48 21.53 -2.77
CA TYR A 152 1.84 20.39 -3.61
C TYR A 152 3.31 20.43 -4.00
N ILE A 153 3.81 21.61 -4.41
CA ILE A 153 5.25 21.80 -4.66
C ILE A 153 6.07 21.54 -3.39
N SER A 154 5.55 21.94 -2.22
CA SER A 154 6.23 21.71 -0.94
C SER A 154 6.32 20.23 -0.57
N GLU A 155 5.26 19.46 -0.82
CA GLU A 155 5.26 18.00 -0.65
C GLU A 155 6.27 17.33 -1.61
N LEU A 156 6.31 17.73 -2.89
CA LEU A 156 7.32 17.23 -3.83
C LEU A 156 8.75 17.55 -3.38
N LYS A 157 9.01 18.75 -2.86
CA LYS A 157 10.31 19.13 -2.28
C LYS A 157 10.70 18.24 -1.11
N LEU A 158 9.75 17.97 -0.21
CA LEU A 158 9.98 17.10 0.93
C LEU A 158 10.34 15.70 0.45
N MET A 159 9.57 15.14 -0.47
CA MET A 159 9.82 13.83 -1.06
C MET A 159 11.17 13.71 -1.76
N CYS A 160 11.79 14.80 -2.24
CA CYS A 160 13.14 14.73 -2.83
C CYS A 160 14.25 14.56 -1.79
N LYS A 161 14.00 14.91 -0.52
CA LYS A 161 15.01 14.83 0.54
C LYS A 161 15.18 13.38 1.00
N PRO A 162 16.41 12.93 1.27
CA PRO A 162 16.62 11.65 1.92
C PRO A 162 16.04 11.69 3.35
N HIS A 163 15.58 10.55 3.86
CA HIS A 163 14.97 10.42 5.20
C HIS A 163 13.70 11.28 5.41
N SER A 164 13.03 11.66 4.33
CA SER A 164 11.85 12.51 4.39
C SER A 164 10.57 11.72 4.63
N TRP A 165 9.63 12.39 5.28
CA TRP A 165 8.27 11.92 5.36
C TRP A 165 7.61 11.96 3.98
N ASN A 166 6.76 10.97 3.71
CA ASN A 166 5.94 10.89 2.52
C ASN A 166 4.46 11.03 2.92
N SER A 167 3.75 11.99 2.32
CA SER A 167 2.31 12.16 2.48
C SER A 167 1.51 11.15 1.66
N MET A 168 0.19 11.21 1.80
CA MET A 168 -0.75 10.47 0.95
C MET A 168 -0.47 10.67 -0.55
N ILE A 169 0.08 11.81 -0.96
CA ILE A 169 0.44 12.08 -2.37
C ILE A 169 1.40 11.04 -2.96
N ALA A 170 2.29 10.49 -2.14
CA ALA A 170 3.26 9.49 -2.57
C ALA A 170 2.55 8.19 -3.00
N PHE A 171 1.43 7.84 -2.36
CA PHE A 171 0.61 6.70 -2.75
C PHE A 171 -0.04 6.89 -4.12
N PHE A 172 -0.49 8.11 -4.45
CA PHE A 172 -1.10 8.45 -5.74
C PHE A 172 -0.11 8.36 -6.90
N GLY A 173 1.08 8.95 -6.73
CA GLY A 173 2.15 8.80 -7.70
C GLY A 173 2.57 7.34 -7.83
N LEU A 174 2.74 6.63 -6.72
CA LEU A 174 3.20 5.25 -6.70
C LEU A 174 2.23 4.30 -7.41
N ALA A 175 0.92 4.41 -7.15
CA ALA A 175 -0.08 3.59 -7.80
C ALA A 175 0.04 3.70 -9.33
N SER A 176 0.25 4.92 -9.83
CA SER A 176 0.39 5.20 -11.27
C SER A 176 1.72 4.67 -11.83
N VAL A 177 2.83 4.81 -11.09
CA VAL A 177 4.13 4.22 -11.47
C VAL A 177 4.06 2.69 -11.58
N LEU A 178 3.33 2.04 -10.67
CA LEU A 178 3.19 0.59 -10.64
C LEU A 178 2.04 0.06 -11.52
N TYR A 179 1.27 0.96 -12.15
CA TYR A 179 0.05 0.66 -12.90
C TYR A 179 -0.96 -0.22 -12.15
N ARG A 180 -1.02 -0.12 -10.81
CA ARG A 180 -1.85 -0.97 -9.96
C ARG A 180 -2.39 -0.22 -8.77
N SER A 181 -3.40 -0.78 -8.13
CA SER A 181 -3.94 -0.21 -6.91
C SER A 181 -2.95 -0.36 -5.74
N VAL A 182 -2.87 0.68 -4.92
CA VAL A 182 -2.10 0.68 -3.67
C VAL A 182 -3.07 0.96 -2.53
N GLU A 183 -3.17 0.04 -1.58
CA GLU A 183 -3.83 0.28 -0.31
C GLU A 183 -2.89 1.06 0.61
N SER A 184 -3.34 2.25 0.98
CA SER A 184 -2.88 2.94 2.17
C SER A 184 -3.65 2.37 3.36
N LEU A 185 -2.97 1.65 4.24
CA LEU A 185 -3.57 1.04 5.43
C LEU A 185 -3.13 1.80 6.68
N PHE A 186 -4.05 2.47 7.35
CA PHE A 186 -3.80 3.02 8.67
C PHE A 186 -4.05 1.94 9.72
N SER A 187 -3.15 1.85 10.70
CA SER A 187 -3.32 0.97 11.86
C SER A 187 -4.65 1.25 12.56
N ASN A 188 -5.20 0.24 13.24
CA ASN A 188 -6.44 0.39 14.00
C ASN A 188 -6.21 1.21 15.28
N THR A 189 -5.84 2.48 15.12
CA THR A 189 -5.94 3.47 16.17
C THR A 189 -7.42 3.81 16.33
N ASN A 190 -7.89 4.02 17.55
CA ASN A 190 -9.28 4.38 17.83
C ASN A 190 -9.73 5.74 17.22
N SER A 191 -8.93 6.34 16.32
CA SER A 191 -9.24 7.57 15.61
C SER A 191 -10.02 7.30 14.32
N LYS A 192 -11.35 7.47 14.40
CA LYS A 192 -12.25 7.36 13.24
C LYS A 192 -11.85 8.30 12.11
N TYR A 193 -11.40 9.52 12.43
CA TYR A 193 -10.99 10.52 11.46
C TYR A 193 -9.73 10.09 10.68
N MET A 194 -8.69 9.61 11.38
CA MET A 194 -7.48 9.09 10.71
C MET A 194 -7.80 7.90 9.83
N ASN A 195 -8.65 7.01 10.32
CA ASN A 195 -9.06 5.85 9.55
C ASN A 195 -9.83 6.25 8.29
N GLN A 196 -10.56 7.37 8.28
CA GLN A 196 -11.28 7.85 7.10
C GLN A 196 -10.35 8.47 6.04
N ILE A 197 -9.29 9.15 6.47
CA ILE A 197 -8.35 9.83 5.55
C ILE A 197 -7.30 8.83 5.04
N TYR A 198 -6.69 8.06 5.94
CA TYR A 198 -5.51 7.28 5.62
C TYR A 198 -5.81 5.83 5.24
N ASN A 199 -7.02 5.30 5.47
CA ASN A 199 -7.42 4.04 4.84
C ASN A 199 -8.03 4.30 3.47
N HIS A 200 -7.26 4.06 2.41
CA HIS A 200 -7.73 4.29 1.05
C HIS A 200 -7.16 3.26 0.08
N ILE A 201 -7.96 2.89 -0.91
CA ILE A 201 -7.49 2.15 -2.09
C ILE A 201 -7.26 3.18 -3.18
N ILE A 202 -6.00 3.46 -3.47
CA ILE A 202 -5.62 4.41 -4.50
C ILE A 202 -5.50 3.67 -5.83
N LEU A 203 -6.20 4.16 -6.85
CA LEU A 203 -6.12 3.62 -8.22
C LEU A 203 -5.05 4.37 -9.03
N PRO A 204 -4.39 3.70 -10.00
CA PRO A 204 -3.48 4.37 -10.91
C PRO A 204 -4.24 5.38 -11.79
N ARG A 205 -3.58 6.46 -12.19
CA ARG A 205 -4.10 7.45 -13.14
C ARG A 205 -4.49 6.81 -14.47
N GLU A 206 -3.66 5.88 -14.95
CA GLU A 206 -3.94 5.04 -16.11
C GLU A 206 -4.11 3.61 -15.65
N ASN A 207 -5.32 3.08 -15.77
CA ASN A 207 -5.63 1.73 -15.33
C ASN A 207 -5.30 0.73 -16.43
N LYS A 208 -4.49 -0.29 -16.10
CA LYS A 208 -4.19 -1.42 -16.96
C LYS A 208 -4.50 -2.70 -16.19
N ASP A 209 -5.39 -3.52 -16.75
CA ASP A 209 -5.79 -4.83 -16.24
C ASP A 209 -6.22 -4.85 -14.75
N ASN A 210 -6.79 -5.96 -14.30
CA ASN A 210 -7.06 -6.17 -12.87
C ASN A 210 -5.80 -6.69 -12.18
N LEU A 211 -4.76 -5.84 -12.10
CA LEU A 211 -3.52 -6.18 -11.40
C LEU A 211 -3.73 -6.22 -9.88
N LEU A 212 -2.97 -7.09 -9.22
CA LEU A 212 -3.07 -7.30 -7.79
C LEU A 212 -2.58 -6.10 -6.99
N GLN A 213 -3.32 -5.82 -5.92
CA GLN A 213 -3.14 -4.68 -5.03
C GLN A 213 -1.89 -4.80 -4.18
N CYS A 214 -1.14 -3.70 -4.06
CA CYS A 214 -0.08 -3.54 -3.05
C CYS A 214 -0.68 -3.00 -1.75
N ILE A 215 -0.14 -3.39 -0.59
CA ILE A 215 -0.59 -2.85 0.70
C ILE A 215 0.63 -2.28 1.43
N ILE A 216 0.55 -1.00 1.80
CA ILE A 216 1.55 -0.31 2.60
C ILE A 216 0.84 0.26 3.82
N MET A 217 1.32 -0.09 5.02
CA MET A 217 0.71 0.32 6.27
C MET A 217 1.49 1.45 6.95
N TRP A 218 0.77 2.43 7.47
CA TRP A 218 1.28 3.40 8.44
C TRP A 218 1.38 2.72 9.81
N SER A 219 2.59 2.34 10.23
CA SER A 219 2.81 1.57 11.47
C SER A 219 2.92 2.46 12.72
N SER A 220 1.98 3.38 12.89
CA SER A 220 1.86 4.21 14.10
C SER A 220 0.89 3.57 15.09
N TYR A 221 1.18 3.59 16.40
CA TYR A 221 0.34 2.92 17.41
C TYR A 221 -0.73 3.85 18.00
N SER A 222 -0.67 5.15 17.69
CA SER A 222 -1.67 6.15 18.04
C SER A 222 -1.61 7.37 17.11
N ALA A 223 -2.68 8.16 17.09
CA ALA A 223 -2.71 9.45 16.39
C ALA A 223 -1.70 10.47 16.98
N GLU A 224 -1.40 10.36 18.28
CA GLU A 224 -0.37 11.19 18.93
C GLU A 224 1.03 10.78 18.48
N GLN A 225 1.31 9.48 18.39
CA GLN A 225 2.58 8.99 17.88
C GLN A 225 2.75 9.25 16.40
N PHE A 226 1.65 9.26 15.64
CA PHE A 226 1.66 9.71 14.25
C PHE A 226 2.27 11.12 14.13
N LYS A 227 2.25 11.95 15.19
CA LYS A 227 2.92 13.26 15.17
C LYS A 227 4.46 13.20 15.25
N PHE A 228 5.03 12.07 15.66
CA PHE A 228 6.45 11.99 16.02
C PHE A 228 7.18 10.83 15.33
N SER A 229 6.45 9.84 14.83
CA SER A 229 7.02 8.63 14.24
C SER A 229 6.15 8.16 13.07
N TYR A 230 6.76 8.22 11.89
CA TYR A 230 6.17 7.83 10.62
C TYR A 230 6.96 6.67 10.07
N GLN A 231 6.50 5.47 10.41
CA GLN A 231 7.06 4.25 9.87
C GLN A 231 6.04 3.70 8.89
N PHE A 232 6.54 3.33 7.71
CA PHE A 232 5.79 2.57 6.73
C PHE A 232 6.30 1.14 6.77
N VAL A 233 5.39 0.19 6.66
CA VAL A 233 5.75 -1.21 6.52
C VAL A 233 4.99 -1.82 5.35
N PRO A 234 5.64 -2.69 4.56
CA PRO A 234 4.95 -3.47 3.55
C PRO A 234 4.14 -4.58 4.22
N VAL A 235 2.95 -4.84 3.69
CA VAL A 235 2.05 -5.89 4.17
C VAL A 235 1.88 -6.94 3.09
N PHE A 236 2.07 -8.21 3.45
CA PHE A 236 2.02 -9.35 2.55
C PHE A 236 1.06 -10.39 3.07
N LYS A 237 0.45 -11.17 2.17
CA LYS A 237 -0.25 -12.38 2.59
C LYS A 237 0.77 -13.38 3.14
N LYS A 238 0.44 -14.04 4.23
CA LYS A 238 1.31 -15.06 4.80
C LYS A 238 1.49 -16.20 3.79
N LEU A 239 2.74 -16.58 3.53
CA LEU A 239 3.00 -17.82 2.79
C LEU A 239 2.62 -18.97 3.72
N SER A 240 1.46 -19.58 3.50
CA SER A 240 1.12 -20.83 4.18
C SER A 240 2.26 -21.81 3.91
N PRO A 241 2.80 -22.50 4.93
CA PRO A 241 3.73 -23.60 4.63
C PRO A 241 3.04 -24.53 3.63
N PRO A 242 3.78 -25.13 2.67
CA PRO A 242 3.19 -26.21 1.89
C PRO A 242 2.58 -27.15 2.90
N LEU A 243 1.30 -27.51 2.73
CA LEU A 243 0.66 -28.55 3.52
C LEU A 243 1.71 -29.65 3.65
N GLN A 244 2.29 -29.82 4.84
CA GLN A 244 2.88 -31.10 5.14
C GLN A 244 1.72 -32.03 4.83
N ASN A 245 1.94 -32.95 3.89
CA ASN A 245 1.02 -34.04 3.67
C ASN A 245 0.86 -34.69 5.04
N ASN A 246 -0.13 -34.22 5.79
CA ASN A 246 -0.74 -34.93 6.89
C ASN A 246 -1.46 -36.06 6.16
N PHE A 247 -0.69 -37.04 5.67
CA PHE A 247 -1.16 -38.39 5.63
C PHE A 247 -1.63 -38.64 7.05
N ILE A 248 -2.94 -38.50 7.24
CA ILE A 248 -3.62 -39.02 8.39
C ILE A 248 -3.19 -40.48 8.39
N ASP A 249 -2.34 -40.84 9.34
CA ASP A 249 -1.92 -42.21 9.49
C ASP A 249 -3.13 -42.98 10.01
N PHE A 250 -3.89 -43.54 9.06
CA PHE A 250 -5.09 -44.32 9.35
C PHE A 250 -4.78 -45.60 10.12
N THR A 251 -3.50 -45.93 10.37
CA THR A 251 -3.13 -47.06 11.24
C THR A 251 -3.51 -46.84 12.71
N ALA A 252 -3.86 -45.61 13.11
CA ALA A 252 -4.37 -45.31 14.44
C ALA A 252 -5.86 -45.70 14.65
N PHE A 253 -6.58 -46.07 13.59
CA PHE A 253 -7.94 -46.62 13.69
C PHE A 253 -7.89 -48.14 13.52
N SER A 254 -7.48 -48.84 14.57
CA SER A 254 -7.93 -50.23 14.72
C SER A 254 -9.42 -50.21 15.08
N ASP A 255 -10.15 -51.13 14.47
CA ASP A 255 -11.54 -51.53 14.77
C ASP A 255 -12.63 -50.96 13.82
N ASP A 256 -12.92 -51.75 12.79
CA ASP A 256 -14.25 -52.14 12.27
C ASP A 256 -15.29 -51.06 11.89
N LYS A 257 -14.90 -49.80 11.67
CA LYS A 257 -15.81 -48.76 11.14
C LYS A 257 -15.47 -48.17 9.77
N LEU A 258 -14.47 -48.72 9.07
CA LEU A 258 -14.03 -48.19 7.77
C LEU A 258 -14.86 -48.62 6.55
N SER A 259 -15.84 -49.52 6.68
CA SER A 259 -16.68 -49.92 5.53
C SER A 259 -17.74 -48.88 5.13
N TYR A 260 -18.02 -47.86 5.96
CA TYR A 260 -19.08 -46.90 5.69
C TYR A 260 -18.63 -45.60 5.02
N ILE A 261 -17.33 -45.33 4.90
CA ILE A 261 -16.81 -44.04 4.40
C ILE A 261 -16.28 -44.14 2.96
N GLN A 262 -15.90 -45.32 2.48
CA GLN A 262 -15.37 -45.49 1.11
C GLN A 262 -16.43 -45.32 0.01
N ASP A 263 -17.72 -45.46 0.32
CA ASP A 263 -18.80 -45.29 -0.66
C ASP A 263 -19.14 -43.81 -0.94
N TYR A 264 -18.73 -42.87 -0.08
CA TYR A 264 -19.07 -41.45 -0.25
C TYR A 264 -18.06 -40.63 -1.06
N LEU A 265 -16.85 -41.16 -1.31
CA LEU A 265 -15.75 -40.43 -1.96
C LEU A 265 -15.46 -40.88 -3.40
N SER A 266 -16.18 -41.87 -3.92
CA SER A 266 -16.00 -42.40 -5.27
C SER A 266 -16.90 -41.75 -6.33
N ILE A 267 -17.63 -40.70 -5.99
CA ILE A 267 -18.44 -39.93 -6.95
C ILE A 267 -18.14 -38.44 -6.74
N THR A 268 -17.09 -37.93 -7.39
CA THR A 268 -17.03 -36.56 -7.99
C THR A 268 -15.65 -36.21 -8.60
N GLU A 269 -14.81 -37.19 -8.95
CA GLU A 269 -13.79 -36.97 -9.97
C GLU A 269 -14.38 -37.26 -11.35
N ASP A 270 -15.24 -36.37 -11.85
CA ASP A 270 -15.41 -36.17 -13.29
C ASP A 270 -16.10 -34.82 -13.60
N CYS A 271 -15.30 -33.92 -14.15
CA CYS A 271 -15.62 -32.82 -15.08
C CYS A 271 -16.80 -31.85 -14.83
N ASN A 272 -16.40 -30.58 -14.69
CA ASN A 272 -17.00 -29.36 -15.27
C ASN A 272 -18.38 -28.91 -14.77
N LYS A 273 -18.39 -28.03 -13.76
CA LYS A 273 -19.17 -26.76 -13.74
C LYS A 273 -18.87 -25.95 -12.49
N LEU A 274 -18.50 -24.68 -12.69
CA LEU A 274 -18.48 -23.66 -11.64
C LEU A 274 -19.94 -23.39 -11.24
N ILE A 275 -20.36 -23.78 -10.04
CA ILE A 275 -21.60 -23.28 -9.43
C ILE A 275 -21.18 -22.30 -8.34
N ILE A 276 -21.50 -21.04 -8.58
CA ILE A 276 -21.47 -19.97 -7.59
C ILE A 276 -22.59 -20.27 -6.59
N VAL A 277 -22.26 -20.36 -5.30
CA VAL A 277 -23.27 -20.32 -4.23
C VAL A 277 -22.93 -19.18 -3.29
N ASP A 278 -23.74 -18.12 -3.41
CA ASP A 278 -23.83 -16.98 -2.49
C ASP A 278 -24.19 -17.45 -1.09
N TYR A 279 -23.38 -17.08 -0.09
CA TYR A 279 -23.72 -17.27 1.31
C TYR A 279 -24.53 -16.07 1.82
N ASN A 280 -25.86 -16.14 1.73
CA ASN A 280 -26.74 -15.33 2.57
C ASN A 280 -27.22 -16.17 3.76
N ILE A 281 -26.65 -15.86 4.91
CA ILE A 281 -27.02 -16.39 6.22
C ILE A 281 -28.41 -15.87 6.57
N THR A 282 -29.39 -16.77 6.75
CA THR A 282 -30.60 -16.44 7.50
C THR A 282 -31.04 -17.63 8.35
N LYS A 283 -30.92 -17.46 9.67
CA LYS A 283 -31.68 -18.09 10.77
C LYS A 283 -32.40 -19.41 10.43
N LEU A 284 -31.80 -20.52 10.83
CA LEU A 284 -32.55 -21.75 11.11
C LEU A 284 -33.27 -21.59 12.45
N VAL A 285 -34.56 -21.27 12.36
CA VAL A 285 -35.53 -21.46 13.45
C VAL A 285 -35.87 -22.94 13.49
N ILE A 286 -35.54 -23.60 14.59
CA ILE A 286 -36.02 -24.95 14.90
C ILE A 286 -37.52 -24.82 15.21
N ILE A 287 -38.36 -25.41 14.37
CA ILE A 287 -39.75 -25.74 14.73
C ILE A 287 -39.78 -27.24 14.94
N GLU A 288 -39.84 -27.64 16.21
CA GLU A 288 -40.34 -28.95 16.60
C GLU A 288 -41.80 -29.07 16.16
N GLN A 289 -42.12 -30.09 15.38
CA GLN A 289 -43.50 -30.59 15.31
C GLN A 289 -43.52 -32.01 15.87
N LEU A 290 -44.13 -32.08 17.06
CA LEU A 290 -44.57 -33.28 17.74
C LEU A 290 -45.84 -33.83 17.04
N TYR A 291 -45.84 -35.16 16.91
CA TYR A 291 -46.89 -36.10 16.48
C TYR A 291 -47.17 -36.24 14.99
#